data_AF-B7QAS4-F1
#
_entry.id   AF-B7QAS4-F1
#
_cell.length_a   1.000
_cell.length_b   1.000
_cell.length_c   1.000
_cell.angle_alpha   90.00
_cell.angle_beta   90.00
_cell.angle_gamma   90.00
#
_symmetry.space_group_name_H-M   'P 1'
#
loop_
_entity.id
_entity.type
_entity.pdbx_description
1 polymer ?
#
loop_
_entity_poly.entity_id
_entity_poly.type
_entity_poly.pdbx_seq_one_letter_code
_entity_poly.pdbx_strand_id
1 'polypeptide(L)'
;MLDSDNKDDPRAALPPQELWDRVSIWKGMPEVSYKEFMSTDDGLYRWLDLMHKYGVVVLRGVPCEKDEILNAVKRVAYVKSTIWGDTFDVICEPVQNDPSHLAYTGMYLEHHTDMNYREKSPGLQMLHCLKAMDIQNGEDFGGKSFFVDGFMVANWMRENNPAAFHILASTPVQFSIASHNVSSPPRPRVPPPFEKGRSCMQ
;
A
#
# COMPACT_ATOMS: atom_id res chain seq x y z
N MET A 1 -17.89 -10.55 10.38
CA MET A 1 -19.07 -9.68 10.28
C MET A 1 -18.57 -8.27 10.47
N LEU A 2 -18.51 -7.49 9.39
CA LEU A 2 -18.41 -6.03 9.51
C LEU A 2 -19.87 -5.58 9.52
N ASP A 3 -20.35 -5.11 10.66
CA ASP A 3 -21.69 -4.54 10.79
C ASP A 3 -21.76 -3.31 9.87
N SER A 4 -22.49 -3.44 8.77
CA SER A 4 -22.66 -2.40 7.75
C SER A 4 -23.78 -1.42 8.06
N ASP A 5 -24.47 -1.55 9.19
CA ASP A 5 -25.73 -0.86 9.47
C ASP A 5 -25.63 0.17 10.62
N ASN A 6 -24.44 0.72 10.89
CA ASN A 6 -24.32 1.86 11.80
C ASN A 6 -24.49 3.17 11.02
N LYS A 7 -25.67 3.80 11.13
CA LYS A 7 -26.00 5.10 10.50
C LYS A 7 -25.18 6.29 11.03
N ASP A 8 -24.50 6.11 12.16
CA ASP A 8 -23.59 7.09 12.75
C ASP A 8 -22.12 6.83 12.39
N ASP A 9 -21.83 5.86 11.51
CA ASP A 9 -20.48 5.65 11.00
C ASP A 9 -20.15 6.74 9.96
N PRO A 10 -19.13 7.60 10.19
CA PRO A 10 -18.71 8.59 9.20
C PRO A 10 -18.29 7.95 7.86
N ARG A 11 -18.01 6.64 7.83
CA ARG A 11 -17.75 5.88 6.59
C ARG A 11 -19.01 5.54 5.81
N ALA A 12 -20.20 5.58 6.42
CA ALA A 12 -21.47 5.35 5.73
C ALA A 12 -21.79 6.46 4.69
N ALA A 13 -21.12 7.63 4.81
CA ALA A 13 -21.20 8.72 3.85
C ALA A 13 -20.13 8.67 2.75
N LEU A 14 -19.15 7.76 2.84
CA LEU A 14 -18.10 7.65 1.84
C LEU A 14 -18.64 6.92 0.59
N PRO A 15 -18.21 7.32 -0.62
CA PRO A 15 -18.60 6.60 -1.83
C PRO A 15 -18.12 5.14 -1.76
N PRO A 16 -18.84 4.20 -2.39
CA PRO A 16 -18.42 2.80 -2.41
C PRO A 16 -17.07 2.67 -3.13
N GLN A 17 -16.24 1.76 -2.62
CA GLN A 17 -15.00 1.38 -3.30
C GLN A 17 -15.34 0.52 -4.52
N GLU A 18 -14.63 0.74 -5.62
CA GLU A 18 -14.78 -0.07 -6.83
C GLU A 18 -13.67 -1.10 -6.91
N LEU A 19 -14.07 -2.37 -6.91
CA LEU A 19 -13.15 -3.48 -7.16
C LEU A 19 -12.73 -3.45 -8.62
N TRP A 20 -11.45 -3.68 -8.88
CA TRP A 20 -10.91 -3.63 -10.24
C TRP A 20 -9.98 -4.78 -10.59
N ASP A 21 -9.97 -5.11 -11.87
CA ASP A 21 -9.02 -6.01 -12.50
C ASP A 21 -8.26 -5.26 -13.60
N ARG A 22 -7.41 -5.98 -14.33
CA ARG A 22 -6.67 -5.41 -15.46
C ARG A 22 -7.61 -4.81 -16.51
N VAL A 23 -8.73 -5.44 -16.82
CA VAL A 23 -9.61 -4.99 -17.91
C VAL A 23 -10.37 -3.72 -17.50
N SER A 24 -10.85 -3.65 -16.25
CA SER A 24 -11.60 -2.48 -15.78
C SER A 24 -10.71 -1.27 -15.54
N ILE A 25 -9.57 -1.42 -14.85
CA ILE A 25 -8.70 -0.28 -14.51
C ILE A 25 -8.07 0.36 -15.75
N TRP A 26 -7.77 -0.43 -16.80
CA TRP A 26 -7.17 0.09 -18.03
C TRP A 26 -8.12 0.89 -18.92
N LYS A 27 -9.45 0.81 -18.69
CA LYS A 27 -10.41 1.68 -19.41
C LYS A 27 -10.27 3.14 -19.00
N GLY A 28 -9.76 3.40 -17.81
CA GLY A 28 -9.56 4.73 -17.26
C GLY A 28 -8.68 4.65 -16.03
N MET A 29 -7.36 4.61 -16.23
CA MET A 29 -6.41 4.63 -15.12
C MET A 29 -6.68 5.88 -14.27
N PRO A 30 -6.78 5.76 -12.93
CA PRO A 30 -6.99 6.92 -12.08
C PRO A 30 -5.76 7.83 -12.14
N GLU A 31 -5.89 8.97 -12.82
CA GLU A 31 -4.81 9.95 -12.98
C GLU A 31 -5.31 11.38 -12.72
N VAL A 32 -4.44 12.19 -12.11
CA VAL A 32 -4.63 13.62 -11.86
C VAL A 32 -3.34 14.36 -12.19
N SER A 33 -3.42 15.56 -12.76
CA SER A 33 -2.20 16.35 -12.99
C SER A 33 -1.69 16.95 -11.69
N TYR A 34 -0.38 16.98 -11.49
CA TYR A 34 0.24 17.55 -10.30
C TYR A 34 -0.13 19.03 -10.12
N LYS A 35 -0.18 19.78 -11.23
CA LYS A 35 -0.57 21.19 -11.23
C LYS A 35 -1.99 21.38 -10.70
N GLU A 36 -2.96 20.63 -11.20
CA GLU A 36 -4.36 20.71 -10.75
C GLU A 36 -4.49 20.30 -9.28
N PHE A 37 -3.83 19.21 -8.89
CA PHE A 37 -3.78 18.69 -7.52
C PHE A 37 -3.24 19.71 -6.51
N MET A 38 -2.14 20.40 -6.85
CA MET A 38 -1.52 21.38 -5.96
C MET A 38 -2.24 22.73 -5.95
N SER A 39 -2.82 23.15 -7.08
CA SER A 39 -3.29 24.52 -7.27
C SER A 39 -4.77 24.72 -6.97
N THR A 40 -5.55 23.65 -6.85
CA THR A 40 -7.02 23.73 -6.72
C THR A 40 -7.56 22.78 -5.67
N ASP A 41 -8.69 23.13 -5.06
CA ASP A 41 -9.42 22.22 -4.17
C ASP A 41 -10.18 21.15 -4.95
N ASP A 42 -10.68 21.46 -6.14
CA ASP A 42 -11.30 20.47 -7.03
C ASP A 42 -10.31 19.37 -7.44
N GLY A 43 -9.05 19.75 -7.72
CA GLY A 43 -7.98 18.81 -8.04
C GLY A 43 -7.61 17.90 -6.86
N LEU A 44 -7.53 18.48 -5.65
CA LEU A 44 -7.33 17.67 -4.44
C LEU A 44 -8.53 16.74 -4.19
N TYR A 45 -9.75 17.25 -4.29
CA TYR A 45 -10.96 16.46 -4.11
C TYR A 45 -11.02 15.30 -5.11
N ARG A 46 -10.75 15.56 -6.38
CA ARG A 46 -10.66 14.53 -7.42
C ARG A 46 -9.63 13.46 -7.08
N TRP A 47 -8.44 13.86 -6.61
CA TRP A 47 -7.41 12.91 -6.19
C TRP A 47 -7.87 12.06 -5.01
N LEU A 48 -8.49 12.68 -3.99
CA LEU A 48 -9.01 11.97 -2.81
C LEU A 48 -10.15 11.00 -3.16
N ASP A 49 -11.07 11.42 -4.03
CA ASP A 49 -12.19 10.60 -4.51
C ASP A 49 -11.66 9.37 -5.27
N LEU A 50 -10.75 9.57 -6.23
CA LEU A 50 -10.13 8.48 -6.98
C LEU A 50 -9.32 7.54 -6.07
N MET A 51 -8.58 8.09 -5.10
CA MET A 51 -7.78 7.32 -4.16
C MET A 51 -8.65 6.47 -3.24
N HIS A 52 -9.74 7.03 -2.72
CA HIS A 52 -10.70 6.28 -1.90
C HIS A 52 -11.40 5.18 -2.71
N LYS A 53 -11.79 5.52 -3.94
CA LYS A 53 -12.55 4.65 -4.84
C LYS A 53 -11.75 3.45 -5.35
N TYR A 54 -10.52 3.67 -5.83
CA TYR A 54 -9.71 2.62 -6.47
C TYR A 54 -8.49 2.18 -5.64
N GLY A 55 -8.11 2.92 -4.61
CA GLY A 55 -6.93 2.60 -3.80
C GLY A 55 -5.58 2.91 -4.49
N VAL A 56 -5.58 3.46 -5.71
CA VAL A 56 -4.39 3.85 -6.46
C VAL A 56 -4.69 5.03 -7.37
N VAL A 57 -3.78 6.02 -7.43
CA VAL A 57 -3.87 7.18 -8.33
C VAL A 57 -2.48 7.58 -8.80
N VAL A 58 -2.33 7.88 -10.09
CA VAL A 58 -1.08 8.42 -10.66
C VAL A 58 -1.16 9.94 -10.72
N LEU A 59 -0.24 10.61 -10.02
CA LEU A 59 -0.01 12.05 -10.20
C LEU A 59 0.98 12.28 -11.35
N ARG A 60 0.52 12.97 -12.40
CA ARG A 60 1.32 13.23 -13.62
C ARG A 60 1.94 14.62 -13.61
N GLY A 61 3.20 14.72 -14.03
CA GLY A 61 3.91 15.99 -14.15
C GLY A 61 4.39 16.56 -12.82
N VAL A 62 4.71 15.70 -11.86
CA VAL A 62 5.43 16.09 -10.63
C VAL A 62 6.86 16.50 -11.03
N PRO A 63 7.38 17.65 -10.57
CA PRO A 63 8.77 18.04 -10.80
C PRO A 63 9.74 16.99 -10.27
N CYS A 64 10.75 16.60 -11.06
CA CYS A 64 11.78 15.64 -10.66
C CYS A 64 12.83 16.26 -9.71
N GLU A 65 12.35 16.89 -8.63
CA GLU A 65 13.17 17.49 -7.59
C GLU A 65 13.13 16.64 -6.32
N LYS A 66 14.25 16.60 -5.60
CA LYS A 66 14.32 15.89 -4.33
C LYS A 66 13.30 16.49 -3.37
N ASP A 67 12.64 15.62 -2.59
CA ASP A 67 11.67 16.00 -1.56
C ASP A 67 10.36 16.64 -2.07
N GLU A 68 10.13 16.76 -3.38
CA GLU A 68 8.86 17.29 -3.92
C GLU A 68 7.65 16.43 -3.51
N ILE A 69 7.88 15.14 -3.25
CA ILE A 69 6.91 14.24 -2.65
C ILE A 69 6.37 14.76 -1.30
N LEU A 70 7.19 15.46 -0.51
CA LEU A 70 6.77 16.02 0.78
C LEU A 70 5.73 17.13 0.60
N ASN A 71 5.84 17.92 -0.47
CA ASN A 71 4.85 18.95 -0.79
C ASN A 71 3.51 18.29 -1.15
N ALA A 72 3.56 17.19 -1.91
CA ALA A 72 2.38 16.42 -2.27
C ALA A 72 1.70 15.79 -1.04
N VAL A 73 2.45 15.15 -0.12
CA VAL A 73 1.80 14.59 1.08
C VAL A 73 1.29 15.69 2.01
N LYS A 74 2.01 16.81 2.19
CA LYS A 74 1.54 17.95 3.03
C LYS A 74 0.22 18.54 2.53
N ARG A 75 -0.09 18.43 1.24
CA ARG A 75 -1.38 18.84 0.66
C ARG A 75 -2.55 17.95 1.12
N VAL A 76 -2.27 16.70 1.46
CA VAL A 76 -3.26 15.66 1.81
C VAL A 76 -3.31 15.42 3.32
N ALA A 77 -2.16 15.29 3.96
CA ALA A 77 -2.00 14.85 5.34
C ALA A 77 -0.63 15.27 5.91
N TYR A 78 -0.34 14.83 7.14
CA TYR A 78 0.98 15.00 7.74
C TYR A 78 1.93 13.86 7.33
N VAL A 79 3.23 14.14 7.33
CA VAL A 79 4.28 13.13 7.08
C VAL A 79 4.46 12.26 8.32
N LYS A 80 4.43 10.93 8.15
CA LYS A 80 4.66 9.99 9.25
C LYS A 80 6.11 9.53 9.25
N SER A 81 6.93 10.11 10.12
CA SER A 81 8.33 9.74 10.27
C SER A 81 8.50 8.26 10.64
N THR A 82 9.48 7.60 10.02
CA THR A 82 9.80 6.20 10.28
C THR A 82 11.28 6.04 10.67
N ILE A 83 11.69 4.80 10.91
CA ILE A 83 13.12 4.47 11.11
C ILE A 83 13.97 4.74 9.87
N TRP A 84 13.33 4.92 8.72
CA TRP A 84 13.98 5.28 7.44
C TRP A 84 14.02 6.79 7.20
N GLY A 85 13.47 7.60 8.12
CA GLY A 85 13.31 9.04 7.96
C GLY A 85 11.89 9.45 7.55
N ASP A 86 11.77 10.71 7.12
CA ASP A 86 10.54 11.31 6.59
C ASP A 86 10.31 10.93 5.11
N THR A 87 11.40 10.74 4.38
CA THR A 87 11.49 10.16 3.04
C THR A 87 12.61 9.13 3.03
N PHE A 88 12.59 8.22 2.07
CA PHE A 88 13.69 7.31 1.78
C PHE A 88 13.83 7.16 0.27
N ASP A 89 15.07 7.14 -0.22
CA ASP A 89 15.37 7.06 -1.65
C ASP A 89 15.46 5.59 -2.07
N VAL A 90 14.59 5.15 -2.98
CA VAL A 90 14.66 3.81 -3.58
C VAL A 90 15.55 3.88 -4.82
N ILE A 91 16.84 3.62 -4.61
CA ILE A 91 17.83 3.55 -5.67
C ILE A 91 18.16 2.07 -5.89
N CYS A 92 18.01 1.61 -7.12
CA CYS A 92 18.49 0.30 -7.52
C CYS A 92 20.02 0.36 -7.63
N GLU A 93 20.70 0.10 -6.52
CA GLU A 93 22.13 -0.13 -6.52
C GLU A 93 22.36 -1.65 -6.57
N PRO A 94 22.93 -2.21 -7.65
CA PRO A 94 23.30 -3.62 -7.69
C PRO A 94 24.52 -3.85 -6.78
N VAL A 95 24.37 -3.63 -5.47
CA VAL A 95 25.35 -4.04 -4.47
C VAL A 95 25.13 -5.53 -4.28
N GLN A 96 25.99 -6.33 -4.92
CA GLN A 96 26.11 -7.74 -4.57
C GLN A 96 26.40 -7.83 -3.07
N ASN A 97 25.42 -8.35 -2.32
CA ASN A 97 25.47 -8.59 -0.88
C ASN A 97 25.18 -7.40 0.06
N ASP A 98 24.32 -6.44 -0.27
CA ASP A 98 23.73 -5.57 0.76
C ASP A 98 22.58 -6.31 1.49
N PRO A 99 22.71 -6.64 2.78
CA PRO A 99 21.69 -7.34 3.55
C PRO A 99 20.50 -6.46 3.97
N SER A 100 20.47 -5.16 3.64
CA SER A 100 19.63 -4.21 4.37
C SER A 100 18.18 -4.04 3.89
N HIS A 101 17.83 -4.28 2.61
CA HIS A 101 16.43 -4.37 2.17
C HIS A 101 16.30 -4.82 0.70
N LEU A 102 15.36 -5.73 0.38
CA LEU A 102 15.13 -6.20 -1.00
C LEU A 102 14.84 -5.06 -2.00
N ALA A 103 14.24 -3.97 -1.53
CA ALA A 103 13.90 -2.80 -2.34
C ALA A 103 15.11 -2.13 -3.04
N TYR A 104 16.33 -2.34 -2.55
CA TYR A 104 17.53 -1.71 -3.10
C TYR A 104 18.30 -2.63 -4.08
N THR A 105 17.91 -3.90 -4.20
CA THR A 105 18.74 -4.95 -4.83
C THR A 105 18.56 -5.12 -6.35
N GLY A 106 17.59 -4.42 -6.95
CA GLY A 106 17.21 -4.63 -8.36
C GLY A 106 16.52 -5.96 -8.66
N MET A 107 16.31 -6.82 -7.64
CA MET A 107 15.53 -8.05 -7.80
C MET A 107 14.02 -7.74 -7.93
N TYR A 108 13.30 -8.64 -8.59
CA TYR A 108 11.85 -8.55 -8.70
C TYR A 108 11.19 -8.59 -7.32
N LEU A 109 10.34 -7.61 -7.04
CA LEU A 109 9.51 -7.59 -5.84
C LEU A 109 8.15 -8.20 -6.17
N GLU A 110 7.80 -9.30 -5.49
CA GLU A 110 6.45 -9.85 -5.55
C GLU A 110 5.42 -8.86 -5.00
N HIS A 111 4.14 -9.08 -5.27
CA HIS A 111 3.09 -8.25 -4.70
C HIS A 111 3.13 -8.28 -3.17
N HIS A 112 3.23 -7.11 -2.56
CA HIS A 112 3.33 -6.94 -1.12
C HIS A 112 2.64 -5.65 -0.67
N THR A 113 2.43 -5.55 0.64
CA THR A 113 2.09 -4.30 1.31
C THR A 113 3.23 -3.94 2.25
N ASP A 114 3.50 -2.64 2.41
CA ASP A 114 4.66 -2.18 3.17
C ASP A 114 4.45 -2.20 4.68
N MET A 115 5.55 -2.42 5.39
CA MET A 115 5.67 -2.30 6.84
C MET A 115 4.67 -3.14 7.66
N ASN A 116 4.26 -4.32 7.18
CA ASN A 116 3.39 -5.26 7.92
C ASN A 116 3.96 -5.73 9.28
N TYR A 117 5.24 -5.47 9.55
CA TYR A 117 5.89 -5.68 10.85
C TYR A 117 5.53 -4.62 11.90
N ARG A 118 4.82 -3.55 11.53
CA ARG A 118 4.28 -2.55 12.47
C ARG A 118 2.90 -2.97 12.95
N GLU A 119 2.54 -2.58 14.18
CA GLU A 119 1.19 -2.78 14.71
C GLU A 119 0.11 -2.13 13.83
N LYS A 120 0.43 -0.97 13.24
CA LYS A 120 -0.40 -0.29 12.24
C LYS A 120 0.43 0.04 11.02
N SER A 121 0.21 -0.70 9.93
CA SER A 121 0.78 -0.41 8.62
C SER A 121 0.39 1.01 8.16
N PRO A 122 1.21 1.68 7.33
CA PRO A 122 0.84 2.92 6.67
C PRO A 122 -0.48 2.78 5.92
N GLY A 123 -1.37 3.77 6.05
CA GLY A 123 -2.65 3.79 5.31
C GLY A 123 -2.51 4.32 3.89
N LEU A 124 -1.47 5.13 3.63
CA LEU A 124 -1.15 5.69 2.31
C LEU A 124 0.37 5.60 2.10
N GLN A 125 0.75 5.20 0.89
CA GLN A 125 2.13 5.20 0.42
C GLN A 125 2.21 6.03 -0.85
N MET A 126 3.18 6.94 -0.92
CA MET A 126 3.46 7.75 -2.10
C MET A 126 4.87 7.38 -2.59
N LEU A 127 5.01 7.18 -3.89
CA LEU A 127 6.29 6.92 -4.54
C LEU A 127 6.47 7.95 -5.66
N HIS A 128 7.61 8.64 -5.65
CA HIS A 128 7.94 9.67 -6.62
C HIS A 128 9.11 9.23 -7.48
N CYS A 129 8.85 9.03 -8.78
CA CYS A 129 9.89 8.65 -9.73
C CYS A 129 10.70 9.89 -10.14
N LEU A 130 11.93 9.99 -9.64
CA LEU A 130 12.89 11.03 -10.05
C LEU A 130 13.63 10.66 -11.34
N LYS A 131 13.92 9.36 -11.50
CA LYS A 131 14.61 8.80 -12.66
C LYS A 131 14.15 7.36 -12.88
N ALA A 132 13.82 7.03 -14.12
CA ALA A 132 13.60 5.67 -14.59
C ALA A 132 14.61 5.35 -15.69
N MET A 133 14.90 4.06 -15.89
CA MET A 133 15.68 3.61 -17.04
C MET A 133 14.72 3.44 -18.21
N ASP A 134 14.94 4.20 -19.28
CA ASP A 134 14.16 4.07 -20.52
C ASP A 134 14.69 2.91 -21.38
N ILE A 135 13.85 2.47 -22.32
CA ILE A 135 14.25 1.54 -23.37
C ILE A 135 15.40 2.16 -24.15
N GLN A 136 16.58 1.54 -24.13
CA GLN A 136 17.73 1.93 -24.95
C GLN A 136 18.02 0.81 -25.94
N ASN A 137 18.24 1.16 -27.21
CA ASN A 137 18.57 0.22 -28.28
C ASN A 137 17.58 -0.96 -28.45
N GLY A 138 16.32 -0.78 -28.05
CA GLY A 138 15.30 -1.83 -28.12
C GLY A 138 15.29 -2.80 -26.92
N GLU A 139 16.15 -2.59 -25.93
CA GLU A 139 16.19 -3.38 -24.69
C GLU A 139 15.34 -2.73 -23.60
N ASP A 140 14.43 -3.53 -23.02
CA ASP A 140 13.64 -3.16 -21.84
C ASP A 140 14.40 -3.55 -20.58
N PHE A 141 14.88 -2.55 -19.85
CA PHE A 141 15.66 -2.73 -18.61
C PHE A 141 14.79 -3.05 -17.39
N GLY A 142 13.46 -3.15 -17.56
CA GLY A 142 12.54 -3.47 -16.47
C GLY A 142 12.18 -2.25 -15.62
N GLY A 143 12.03 -2.46 -14.30
CA GLY A 143 11.65 -1.37 -13.37
C GLY A 143 10.18 -0.93 -13.45
N LYS A 144 9.33 -1.72 -14.12
CA LYS A 144 7.89 -1.45 -14.23
C LYS A 144 7.20 -1.60 -12.89
N SER A 145 6.32 -0.66 -12.55
CA SER A 145 5.43 -0.77 -11.41
C SER A 145 4.22 -1.65 -11.74
N PHE A 146 3.84 -2.52 -10.81
CA PHE A 146 2.65 -3.36 -10.91
C PHE A 146 1.75 -3.14 -9.70
N PHE A 147 0.45 -3.04 -9.93
CA PHE A 147 -0.55 -2.89 -8.89
C PHE A 147 -1.58 -4.01 -9.01
N VAL A 148 -2.11 -4.45 -7.87
CA VAL A 148 -3.18 -5.44 -7.78
C VAL A 148 -4.19 -4.99 -6.74
N ASP A 149 -5.47 -5.12 -7.05
CA ASP A 149 -6.53 -4.91 -6.08
C ASP A 149 -6.62 -6.15 -5.15
N GLY A 150 -6.11 -6.00 -3.93
CA GLY A 150 -6.17 -7.05 -2.92
C GLY A 150 -7.59 -7.41 -2.50
N PHE A 151 -8.54 -6.47 -2.56
CA PHE A 151 -9.94 -6.74 -2.24
C PHE A 151 -10.63 -7.54 -3.35
N MET A 152 -10.32 -7.24 -4.61
CA MET A 152 -10.78 -8.05 -5.75
C MET A 152 -10.25 -9.49 -5.64
N VAL A 153 -8.96 -9.67 -5.36
CA VAL A 153 -8.35 -11.00 -5.16
C VAL A 153 -9.00 -11.72 -3.99
N ALA A 154 -9.18 -11.05 -2.86
CA ALA A 154 -9.83 -11.63 -1.68
C ALA A 154 -11.29 -12.02 -1.96
N ASN A 155 -12.04 -11.23 -2.74
CA ASN A 155 -13.39 -11.56 -3.15
C ASN A 155 -13.42 -12.80 -4.04
N TRP A 156 -12.55 -12.83 -5.06
CA TRP A 156 -12.41 -13.98 -5.94
C TRP A 156 -12.06 -15.25 -5.17
N MET A 157 -11.12 -15.19 -4.22
CA MET A 157 -10.77 -16.34 -3.37
C MET A 157 -11.94 -16.80 -2.50
N ARG A 158 -12.74 -15.89 -1.97
CA ARG A 158 -13.92 -16.23 -1.16
C ARG A 158 -14.94 -17.05 -1.95
N GLU A 159 -15.13 -16.71 -3.22
CA GLU A 159 -16.07 -17.39 -4.12
C GLU A 159 -15.52 -18.71 -4.67
N ASN A 160 -14.23 -18.75 -5.04
CA ASN A 160 -13.63 -19.86 -5.78
C ASN A 160 -12.85 -20.85 -4.90
N ASN A 161 -12.36 -20.42 -3.74
CA ASN A 161 -11.67 -21.27 -2.77
C ASN A 161 -11.94 -20.79 -1.33
N PRO A 162 -13.19 -20.95 -0.83
CA PRO A 162 -13.59 -20.44 0.48
C PRO A 162 -12.78 -21.02 1.64
N ALA A 163 -12.25 -22.24 1.49
CA ALA A 163 -11.40 -22.87 2.49
C ALA A 163 -10.06 -22.12 2.63
N ALA A 164 -9.38 -21.83 1.52
CA ALA A 164 -8.15 -21.03 1.54
C ALA A 164 -8.41 -19.60 2.02
N PHE A 165 -9.50 -18.96 1.57
CA PHE A 165 -9.90 -17.66 2.05
C PHE A 165 -10.09 -17.64 3.58
N HIS A 166 -10.80 -18.63 4.13
CA HIS A 166 -11.01 -18.74 5.57
C HIS A 166 -9.69 -18.85 6.32
N ILE A 167 -8.78 -19.74 5.90
CA ILE A 167 -7.47 -19.91 6.53
C ILE A 167 -6.70 -18.58 6.55
N LEU A 168 -6.60 -17.89 5.41
CA LEU A 168 -5.84 -16.64 5.31
C LEU A 168 -6.48 -15.51 6.12
N ALA A 169 -7.82 -15.45 6.17
CA ALA A 169 -8.55 -14.40 6.89
C ALA A 169 -8.60 -14.64 8.41
N SER A 170 -8.44 -15.88 8.89
CA SER A 170 -8.56 -16.23 10.31
C SER A 170 -7.25 -16.58 10.99
N THR A 171 -6.14 -16.68 10.25
CA THR A 171 -4.84 -17.08 10.79
C THR A 171 -3.89 -15.89 10.87
N PRO A 172 -3.60 -15.37 12.07
CA PRO A 172 -2.62 -14.31 12.23
C PRO A 172 -1.22 -14.78 11.82
N VAL A 173 -0.53 -13.98 11.00
CA VAL A 173 0.87 -14.21 10.61
C VAL A 173 1.75 -13.17 11.29
N GLN A 174 2.88 -13.62 11.86
CA GLN A 174 3.86 -12.73 12.45
C GLN A 174 4.81 -12.21 11.37
N PHE A 175 4.97 -10.88 11.30
CA PHE A 175 5.96 -10.21 10.46
C PHE A 175 7.06 -9.61 11.35
N SER A 176 8.32 -9.66 10.88
CA SER A 176 9.44 -9.03 11.58
C SER A 176 10.45 -8.48 10.60
N ILE A 177 11.13 -7.40 10.99
CA ILE A 177 12.30 -6.87 10.29
C ILE A 177 13.49 -6.90 11.25
N ALA A 178 14.64 -7.36 10.76
CA ALA A 178 15.90 -7.23 11.46
C ALA A 178 16.72 -6.19 10.71
N SER A 179 17.06 -5.09 11.38
CA SER A 179 18.01 -4.10 10.85
C SER A 179 19.17 -4.00 11.82
N HIS A 180 20.36 -3.62 11.34
CA HIS A 180 21.58 -3.54 12.15
C HIS A 180 21.46 -2.61 13.38
N ASN A 181 20.42 -1.75 13.45
CA ASN A 181 20.18 -0.79 14.53
C ASN A 181 18.94 -1.09 15.42
N VAL A 182 18.23 -2.21 15.23
CA VAL A 182 17.03 -2.52 16.02
C VAL A 182 17.03 -3.98 16.46
N SER A 183 17.15 -4.21 17.77
CA SER A 183 16.88 -5.52 18.36
C SER A 183 15.41 -5.87 18.16
N SER A 184 15.15 -7.10 17.69
CA SER A 184 13.78 -7.56 17.46
C SER A 184 12.95 -7.45 18.76
N PRO A 185 11.72 -6.93 18.73
CA PRO A 185 10.86 -6.94 19.90
C PRO A 185 10.62 -8.39 20.35
N PRO A 186 10.47 -8.65 21.66
CA PRO A 186 10.22 -9.98 22.17
C PRO A 186 8.95 -10.57 21.53
N ARG A 187 8.99 -11.87 21.24
CA ARG A 187 7.89 -12.59 20.57
C ARG A 187 6.57 -12.33 21.31
N PRO A 188 5.51 -11.85 20.62
CA PRO A 188 4.18 -11.87 21.18
C PRO A 188 3.83 -13.33 21.50
N ARG A 189 3.30 -13.58 22.70
CA ARG A 189 2.77 -14.91 23.02
C ARG A 189 1.57 -15.14 22.10
N VAL A 190 1.64 -16.15 21.25
CA VAL A 190 0.48 -16.65 20.52
C VAL A 190 -0.55 -17.05 21.60
N PRO A 191 -1.75 -16.44 21.65
CA PRO A 191 -2.79 -16.93 22.53
C PRO A 191 -3.08 -18.39 22.17
N PRO A 192 -3.27 -19.29 23.15
CA PRO A 192 -3.69 -20.64 22.82
C PRO A 192 -4.99 -20.59 22.00
N PRO A 193 -5.20 -21.55 21.08
CA PRO A 193 -6.45 -21.62 20.32
C PRO A 193 -7.63 -21.59 21.28
N PHE A 194 -8.66 -20.81 20.95
CA PHE A 194 -9.89 -20.71 21.72
C PHE A 194 -10.44 -22.11 22.01
N GLU A 195 -10.34 -22.56 23.27
CA GLU A 195 -11.06 -23.75 23.72
C GLU A 195 -12.55 -23.42 23.67
N LYS A 196 -13.30 -24.15 22.83
CA LYS A 196 -14.76 -24.17 22.85
C LYS A 196 -15.20 -24.59 24.26
N GLY A 197 -15.66 -23.64 25.05
CA GLY A 197 -16.40 -23.94 26.28
C GLY A 197 -16.05 -23.02 27.42
N ARG A 198 -16.71 -21.86 27.46
CA ARG A 198 -17.29 -21.34 28.70
C ARG A 198 -18.30 -20.24 28.36
N SER A 199 -19.58 -20.62 28.48
CA SER A 199 -20.70 -19.70 28.66
C SER A 199 -20.41 -18.83 29.89
N CYS A 200 -20.51 -17.52 29.77
CA CYS A 200 -20.82 -16.67 30.90
C CYS A 200 -21.88 -15.65 30.49
N MET A 201 -23.05 -15.79 31.11
CA MET A 201 -24.01 -14.72 31.27
C MET A 201 -23.36 -13.60 32.11
N GLN A 202 -23.37 -12.39 31.58
CA GLN A 202 -23.88 -11.13 32.15
C GLN A 202 -23.28 -9.96 31.37
#